data_AF-A0A9D9V126-F1
#
_entry.id   AF-A0A9D9V126-F1
#
_cell.length_a   1.000
_cell.length_b   1.000
_cell.length_c   1.000
_cell.angle_alpha   90.00
_cell.angle_beta   90.00
_cell.angle_gamma   90.00
#
_symmetry.space_group_name_H-M   'P 1'
#
loop_
_entity.id
_entity.type
_entity.pdbx_description
1 polymer ?
#
loop_
_entity_poly.entity_id
_entity_poly.type
_entity_poly.pdbx_seq_one_letter_code
_entity_poly.pdbx_strand_id
1 'polypeptide(L)'
;MKQYIFFIICCLFFNQNNAQQFIYPVADFENGNQLMVIYQKSLEDVELWIWDATDHYAVKGLSSFLIPANLRILPSGKGFSFIDRGYIKIKEFEKRSARTLPIYEPIGLFSNMNWINEDSFYFVAREGDFFQIFQSDLEANIQRLTYDCADALYPQKTNYSLFYIKRDQNNQFSIIRTLWNPVPINSKLIMSIEDEVIIEGTDEQLCFLKIIDDQKGFFIKAPLAKTDNNSVYLFSCYHLFCSEKKWVTKKLFDFKIPAQYITGLQRLYESIEPFLPNYTCKNLIYFVDWNNKSQQFDLSKFDILQDSTEIITNKQENLYRCESKKIFAPYIHKSKIHCGLILENERNFSQLFQKKFTTENVMFELITFDQK
;
A
#
# COMPACT_ATOMS: atom_id res chain seq x y z
N MET A 1 25.01 39.02 19.56
CA MET A 1 23.64 38.46 19.41
C MET A 1 23.15 38.36 17.97
N LYS A 2 23.34 39.38 17.10
CA LYS A 2 22.87 39.33 15.69
C LYS A 2 23.60 38.32 14.78
N GLN A 3 24.86 37.97 15.06
CA GLN A 3 25.61 36.98 14.26
C GLN A 3 25.19 35.52 14.49
N TYR A 4 24.70 35.18 15.69
CA TYR A 4 24.22 33.82 15.99
C TYR A 4 22.85 33.53 15.36
N ILE A 5 22.01 34.55 15.17
CA ILE A 5 20.70 34.42 14.51
C ILE A 5 20.89 34.10 13.02
N PHE A 6 21.88 34.70 12.35
CA PHE A 6 22.17 34.41 10.94
C PHE A 6 22.71 32.99 10.74
N PHE A 7 23.52 32.48 11.67
CA PHE A 7 24.04 31.11 11.62
C PHE A 7 22.93 30.06 11.84
N ILE A 8 21.99 30.31 12.75
CA ILE A 8 20.83 29.43 12.97
C ILE A 8 19.92 29.41 11.73
N ILE A 9 19.67 30.57 11.10
CA ILE A 9 18.89 30.66 9.87
C ILE A 9 19.59 29.94 8.71
N CYS A 10 20.91 30.09 8.55
CA CYS A 10 21.67 29.34 7.55
C CYS A 10 21.70 27.83 7.82
N CYS A 11 21.83 27.38 9.07
CA CYS A 11 21.75 25.96 9.42
C CYS A 11 20.35 25.36 9.15
N LEU A 12 19.28 26.17 9.28
CA LEU A 12 17.93 25.77 8.91
C LEU A 12 17.73 25.69 7.39
N PHE A 13 18.44 26.51 6.60
CA PHE A 13 18.40 26.44 5.13
C PHE A 13 19.32 25.37 4.53
N PHE A 14 20.45 25.03 5.18
CA PHE A 14 21.37 23.99 4.71
C PHE A 14 21.00 22.57 5.16
N ASN A 15 20.11 22.43 6.16
CA ASN A 15 19.39 21.19 6.42
C ASN A 15 18.09 21.12 5.59
N GLN A 16 18.16 21.46 4.30
CA GLN A 16 17.30 20.75 3.34
C GLN A 16 17.77 19.30 3.38
N ASN A 17 17.22 18.54 4.33
CA ASN A 17 17.27 17.09 4.31
C ASN A 17 16.82 16.70 2.91
N ASN A 18 17.74 16.20 2.09
CA ASN A 18 17.44 15.61 0.79
C ASN A 18 16.59 14.36 1.06
N ALA A 19 15.30 14.57 1.32
CA ALA A 19 14.34 13.52 1.47
C ALA A 19 14.25 12.80 0.13
N GLN A 20 14.25 11.47 0.19
CA GLN A 20 14.03 10.68 -1.00
C GLN A 20 12.62 10.98 -1.51
N GLN A 21 12.50 11.41 -2.76
CA GLN A 21 11.21 11.67 -3.37
C GLN A 21 10.72 10.43 -4.12
N PHE A 22 9.41 10.25 -4.10
CA PHE A 22 8.74 9.10 -4.68
C PHE A 22 7.49 9.53 -5.43
N ILE A 23 7.25 8.92 -6.58
CA ILE A 23 6.01 9.06 -7.35
C ILE A 23 5.49 7.65 -7.61
N TYR A 24 4.25 7.34 -7.27
CA TYR A 24 3.70 6.00 -7.53
C TYR A 24 2.18 5.98 -7.72
N PRO A 25 1.68 5.13 -8.63
CA PRO A 25 0.25 4.93 -8.84
C PRO A 25 -0.39 4.22 -7.64
N VAL A 26 -1.60 4.66 -7.26
CA VAL A 26 -2.36 4.09 -6.14
C VAL A 26 -3.76 3.62 -6.52
N ALA A 27 -4.35 4.20 -7.57
CA ALA A 27 -5.65 3.80 -8.08
C ALA A 27 -5.85 4.27 -9.52
N ASP A 28 -6.87 3.72 -10.17
CA ASP A 28 -7.40 4.20 -11.43
C ASP A 28 -8.93 4.38 -11.34
N PHE A 29 -9.48 5.22 -12.20
CA PHE A 29 -10.93 5.39 -12.35
C PHE A 29 -11.28 5.79 -13.79
N GLU A 30 -12.58 5.93 -14.08
CA GLU A 30 -13.09 6.13 -15.45
C GLU A 30 -12.59 5.06 -16.44
N ASN A 31 -12.66 3.79 -16.02
CA ASN A 31 -12.15 2.65 -16.80
C ASN A 31 -10.65 2.77 -17.14
N GLY A 32 -9.86 3.39 -16.28
CA GLY A 32 -8.40 3.49 -16.42
C GLY A 32 -7.91 4.59 -17.35
N ASN A 33 -8.78 5.52 -17.76
CA ASN A 33 -8.37 6.72 -18.46
C ASN A 33 -7.65 7.70 -17.53
N GLN A 34 -8.00 7.68 -16.24
CA GLN A 34 -7.41 8.53 -15.23
C GLN A 34 -6.75 7.70 -14.14
N LEU A 35 -5.53 8.10 -13.78
CA LEU A 35 -4.69 7.45 -12.80
C LEU A 35 -4.47 8.38 -11.62
N MET A 36 -4.64 7.85 -10.42
CA MET A 36 -4.34 8.54 -9.18
C MET A 36 -2.92 8.19 -8.76
N VAL A 37 -2.12 9.23 -8.53
CA VAL A 37 -0.69 9.13 -8.29
C VAL A 37 -0.35 9.87 -7.00
N ILE A 38 0.37 9.19 -6.10
CA ILE A 38 0.98 9.82 -4.94
C ILE A 38 2.33 10.40 -5.34
N TYR A 39 2.54 11.67 -5.02
CA TYR A 39 3.84 12.31 -5.04
C TYR A 39 4.28 12.64 -3.61
N GLN A 40 5.23 11.86 -3.10
CA GLN A 40 5.86 12.08 -1.81
C GLN A 40 7.15 12.87 -2.00
N LYS A 41 7.16 14.13 -1.55
CA LYS A 41 8.38 14.95 -1.48
C LYS A 41 9.13 14.72 -0.17
N SER A 42 8.39 14.47 0.90
CA SER A 42 8.90 14.09 2.21
C SER A 42 7.82 13.34 2.99
N LEU A 43 8.11 12.85 4.20
CA LEU A 43 7.10 12.22 5.05
C LEU A 43 5.98 13.18 5.52
N GLU A 44 6.21 14.49 5.42
CA GLU A 44 5.24 15.53 5.82
C GLU A 44 4.59 16.22 4.61
N ASP A 45 5.08 15.95 3.39
CA ASP A 45 4.59 16.52 2.13
C ASP A 45 4.33 15.39 1.14
N VAL A 46 3.11 14.87 1.20
CA VAL A 46 2.57 13.83 0.32
C VAL A 46 1.35 14.41 -0.37
N GLU A 47 1.39 14.44 -1.70
CA GLU A 47 0.33 15.00 -2.53
C GLU A 47 -0.34 13.92 -3.36
N LEU A 48 -1.65 14.06 -3.58
CA LEU A 48 -2.40 13.25 -4.52
C LEU A 48 -2.62 14.01 -5.81
N TRP A 49 -2.25 13.41 -6.92
CA TRP A 49 -2.44 13.90 -8.27
C TRP A 49 -3.35 12.97 -9.05
N ILE A 50 -4.17 13.53 -9.93
CA ILE A 50 -4.97 12.82 -10.92
C ILE A 50 -4.32 13.12 -12.26
N TRP A 51 -3.82 12.08 -12.91
CA TRP A 51 -3.19 12.14 -14.23
C TRP A 51 -4.15 11.60 -15.28
N ASP A 52 -4.46 12.42 -16.29
CA ASP A 52 -5.23 11.99 -17.45
C ASP A 52 -4.28 11.39 -18.49
N ALA A 53 -4.44 10.09 -18.75
CA ALA A 53 -3.58 9.38 -19.70
C ALA A 53 -3.89 9.73 -21.16
N THR A 54 -5.07 10.30 -21.44
CA THR A 54 -5.53 10.68 -22.79
C THR A 54 -5.01 12.05 -23.17
N ASP A 55 -5.22 13.02 -22.28
CA ASP A 55 -4.89 14.43 -22.56
C ASP A 55 -3.51 14.83 -22.00
N HIS A 56 -2.84 13.92 -21.31
CA HIS A 56 -1.49 14.09 -20.76
C HIS A 56 -1.33 15.29 -19.82
N TYR A 57 -2.38 15.65 -19.09
CA TYR A 57 -2.33 16.66 -18.03
C TYR A 57 -2.52 16.03 -16.65
N ALA A 58 -2.13 16.77 -15.62
CA ALA A 58 -2.33 16.33 -14.24
C ALA A 58 -2.86 17.46 -13.36
N VAL A 59 -3.81 17.13 -12.52
CA VAL A 59 -4.44 18.06 -11.57
C VAL A 59 -4.31 17.53 -10.14
N LYS A 60 -4.28 18.43 -9.16
CA LYS A 60 -4.28 18.02 -7.75
C LYS A 60 -5.63 17.38 -7.38
N GLY A 61 -5.60 16.15 -6.89
CA GLY A 61 -6.77 15.42 -6.43
C GLY A 61 -7.22 15.79 -5.01
N LEU A 62 -6.29 16.30 -4.19
CA LEU A 62 -6.55 16.78 -2.83
C LEU A 62 -5.86 18.11 -2.57
N SER A 63 -6.37 18.84 -1.57
CA SER A 63 -5.70 20.02 -1.02
C SER A 63 -4.38 19.61 -0.35
N SER A 64 -3.33 20.42 -0.50
CA SER A 64 -1.99 20.18 0.06
C SER A 64 -1.90 20.14 1.60
N PHE A 65 -3.01 20.33 2.32
CA PHE A 65 -3.06 20.20 3.78
C PHE A 65 -3.40 18.77 4.24
N LEU A 66 -3.80 17.90 3.32
CA LEU A 66 -4.16 16.50 3.56
C LEU A 66 -2.98 15.61 3.17
N ILE A 67 -2.69 14.60 3.98
CA ILE A 67 -1.64 13.62 3.72
C ILE A 67 -2.33 12.26 3.55
N PRO A 68 -2.63 11.84 2.31
CA PRO A 68 -3.40 10.63 2.08
C PRO A 68 -2.55 9.37 2.27
N ALA A 69 -3.13 8.37 2.94
CA ALA A 69 -2.71 6.98 2.94
C ALA A 69 -3.90 6.04 2.72
N ASN A 70 -3.61 4.81 2.31
CA ASN A 70 -4.54 3.72 2.11
C ASN A 70 -5.73 4.12 1.24
N LEU A 71 -5.44 4.76 0.10
CA LEU A 71 -6.46 5.26 -0.80
C LEU A 71 -7.29 4.12 -1.40
N ARG A 72 -8.62 4.27 -1.43
CA ARG A 72 -9.53 3.30 -2.07
C ARG A 72 -10.60 4.03 -2.87
N ILE A 73 -10.79 3.63 -4.13
CA ILE A 73 -11.90 4.11 -4.95
C ILE A 73 -13.22 3.64 -4.31
N LEU A 74 -14.22 4.52 -4.29
CA LEU A 74 -15.59 4.17 -3.91
C LEU A 74 -16.14 3.12 -4.89
N PRO A 75 -16.99 2.17 -4.47
CA PRO A 75 -17.51 1.15 -5.40
C PRO A 75 -18.25 1.74 -6.61
N SER A 76 -18.82 2.94 -6.47
CA SER A 76 -19.52 3.67 -7.54
C SER A 76 -18.58 4.37 -8.52
N GLY A 77 -17.29 4.45 -8.19
CA GLY A 77 -16.30 5.20 -8.96
C GLY A 77 -16.44 6.73 -8.89
N LYS A 78 -17.35 7.26 -8.06
CA LYS A 78 -17.63 8.72 -7.97
C LYS A 78 -16.66 9.49 -7.07
N GLY A 79 -15.66 8.82 -6.55
CA GLY A 79 -14.68 9.39 -5.63
C GLY A 79 -13.86 8.31 -4.95
N PHE A 80 -13.27 8.67 -3.81
CA PHE A 80 -12.37 7.80 -3.08
C PHE A 80 -12.38 8.08 -1.58
N SER A 81 -11.97 7.09 -0.80
CA SER A 81 -11.63 7.22 0.60
C SER A 81 -10.12 7.17 0.81
N PHE A 82 -9.68 7.70 1.95
CA PHE A 82 -8.29 7.68 2.38
C PHE A 82 -8.23 7.90 3.90
N ILE A 83 -7.09 7.55 4.49
CA ILE A 83 -6.76 7.88 5.88
C ILE A 83 -5.84 9.09 5.88
N ASP A 84 -6.18 10.10 6.68
CA ASP A 84 -5.37 11.29 6.90
C ASP A 84 -5.22 11.51 8.40
N ARG A 85 -3.98 11.40 8.88
CA ARG A 85 -3.61 11.61 10.30
C ARG A 85 -4.50 10.84 11.29
N GLY A 86 -4.83 9.59 10.94
CA GLY A 86 -5.67 8.74 11.78
C GLY A 86 -7.16 9.07 11.71
N TYR A 87 -7.63 9.72 10.65
CA TYR A 87 -9.05 9.89 10.38
C TYR A 87 -9.40 9.33 9.01
N ILE A 88 -10.52 8.60 8.93
CA ILE A 88 -11.08 8.15 7.66
C ILE A 88 -11.80 9.33 7.00
N LYS A 89 -11.45 9.60 5.75
CA LYS A 89 -12.04 10.67 4.93
C LYS A 89 -12.55 10.12 3.62
N ILE A 90 -13.61 10.74 3.10
CA ILE A 90 -14.22 10.43 1.81
C ILE A 90 -14.26 11.70 0.97
N LYS A 91 -13.80 11.61 -0.28
CA LYS A 91 -13.80 12.70 -1.27
C LYS A 91 -14.52 12.24 -2.53
N GLU A 92 -15.70 12.81 -2.76
CA GLU A 92 -16.37 12.74 -4.07
C GLU A 92 -15.66 13.67 -5.06
N PHE A 93 -15.54 13.26 -6.32
CA PHE A 93 -14.86 14.07 -7.34
C PHE A 93 -15.54 15.41 -7.59
N GLU A 94 -16.87 15.44 -7.61
CA GLU A 94 -17.68 16.66 -7.83
C GLU A 94 -17.64 17.65 -6.66
N LYS A 95 -17.25 17.21 -5.46
CA LYS A 95 -17.18 18.08 -4.27
C LYS A 95 -15.83 18.77 -4.17
N ARG A 96 -15.77 19.93 -3.53
CA ARG A 96 -14.49 20.62 -3.31
C ARG A 96 -13.67 20.01 -2.16
N SER A 97 -14.33 19.63 -1.06
CA SER A 97 -13.69 19.17 0.17
C SER A 97 -13.96 17.69 0.42
N ALA A 98 -13.04 17.05 1.15
CA ALA A 98 -13.26 15.73 1.72
C ALA A 98 -14.10 15.84 3.00
N ARG A 99 -14.98 14.86 3.24
CA ARG A 99 -15.75 14.70 4.47
C ARG A 99 -15.02 13.74 5.40
N THR A 100 -14.82 14.13 6.66
CA THR A 100 -14.32 13.23 7.72
C THR A 100 -15.49 12.40 8.25
N LEU A 101 -15.28 11.10 8.45
CA LEU A 101 -16.25 10.25 9.15
C LEU A 101 -16.12 10.45 10.67
N PRO A 102 -17.21 10.80 11.37
CA PRO A 102 -17.16 11.12 12.80
C PRO A 102 -17.25 9.86 13.66
N ILE A 103 -16.15 9.12 13.77
CA ILE A 103 -16.06 7.95 14.67
C ILE A 103 -15.79 8.44 16.09
N TYR A 104 -16.64 8.07 17.04
CA TYR A 104 -16.59 8.54 18.44
C TYR A 104 -16.21 7.44 19.43
N GLU A 105 -16.21 6.20 18.97
CA GLU A 105 -15.75 5.03 19.71
C GLU A 105 -14.29 5.20 20.13
N PRO A 106 -13.86 4.61 21.26
CA PRO A 106 -12.50 4.74 21.78
C PRO A 106 -11.50 3.85 21.00
N ILE A 107 -11.48 4.01 19.68
CA ILE A 107 -10.60 3.33 18.74
C ILE A 107 -9.77 4.35 17.95
N GLY A 108 -8.55 3.98 17.57
CA GLY A 108 -7.65 4.88 16.85
C GLY A 108 -6.66 4.15 15.96
N LEU A 109 -5.68 4.88 15.39
CA LEU A 109 -4.65 4.30 14.50
C LEU A 109 -5.25 3.45 13.36
N PHE A 110 -6.22 4.03 12.64
CA PHE A 110 -6.91 3.37 11.54
C PHE A 110 -5.94 2.95 10.42
N SER A 111 -6.14 1.75 9.88
CA SER A 111 -5.41 1.22 8.73
C SER A 111 -6.27 0.26 7.91
N ASN A 112 -5.79 -0.12 6.72
CA ASN A 112 -6.38 -1.19 5.89
C ASN A 112 -7.90 -1.07 5.66
N MET A 113 -8.36 0.13 5.32
CA MET A 113 -9.76 0.37 4.95
C MET A 113 -10.05 -0.30 3.60
N ASN A 114 -11.18 -1.00 3.51
CA ASN A 114 -11.66 -1.59 2.26
C ASN A 114 -13.18 -1.51 2.18
N TRP A 115 -13.69 -1.14 1.02
CA TRP A 115 -15.13 -1.07 0.76
C TRP A 115 -15.74 -2.47 0.59
N ILE A 116 -16.95 -2.64 1.12
CA ILE A 116 -17.79 -3.83 0.91
C ILE A 116 -18.80 -3.52 -0.20
N ASN A 117 -19.43 -2.35 -0.11
CA ASN A 117 -20.41 -1.79 -1.04
C ASN A 117 -20.46 -0.26 -0.86
N GLU A 118 -21.41 0.44 -1.47
CA GLU A 118 -21.51 1.91 -1.36
C GLU A 118 -21.68 2.43 0.07
N ASP A 119 -22.34 1.65 0.91
CA ASP A 119 -22.82 2.11 2.21
C ASP A 119 -21.93 1.63 3.36
N SER A 120 -21.08 0.64 3.13
CA SER A 120 -20.32 -0.03 4.17
C SER A 120 -18.90 -0.41 3.77
N PHE A 121 -18.01 -0.34 4.74
CA PHE A 121 -16.60 -0.66 4.63
C PHE A 121 -16.11 -1.33 5.91
N TYR A 122 -14.93 -1.94 5.83
CA TYR A 122 -14.24 -2.48 7.00
C TYR A 122 -12.82 -1.95 7.07
N PHE A 123 -12.26 -1.94 8.27
CA PHE A 123 -10.94 -1.37 8.55
C PHE A 123 -10.34 -2.03 9.79
N VAL A 124 -9.05 -1.77 9.99
CA VAL A 124 -8.33 -2.12 11.21
C VAL A 124 -8.17 -0.87 12.06
N ALA A 125 -8.37 -0.97 13.36
CA ALA A 125 -8.07 0.09 14.31
C ALA A 125 -7.58 -0.50 15.63
N ARG A 126 -6.81 0.28 16.39
CA ARG A 126 -6.37 -0.09 17.73
C ARG A 126 -7.49 0.17 18.73
N GLU A 127 -7.84 -0.87 19.49
CA GLU A 127 -8.72 -0.82 20.64
C GLU A 127 -7.95 -1.36 21.86
N GLY A 128 -7.72 -0.51 22.86
CA GLY A 128 -6.81 -0.83 23.95
C GLY A 128 -5.39 -1.09 23.44
N ASP A 129 -4.86 -2.29 23.67
CA ASP A 129 -3.50 -2.67 23.29
C ASP A 129 -3.38 -3.44 21.97
N PHE A 130 -4.52 -3.80 21.36
CA PHE A 130 -4.54 -4.66 20.20
C PHE A 130 -5.21 -3.99 19.00
N PHE A 131 -4.73 -4.29 17.80
CA PHE A 131 -5.42 -3.97 16.55
C PHE A 131 -6.57 -4.96 16.34
N GLN A 132 -7.77 -4.46 16.11
CA GLN A 132 -8.98 -5.23 15.85
C GLN A 132 -9.60 -4.84 14.50
N ILE A 133 -10.44 -5.70 13.97
CA ILE A 133 -11.15 -5.47 12.72
C ILE A 133 -12.57 -4.97 13.02
N PHE A 134 -12.96 -3.91 12.33
CA PHE A 134 -14.25 -3.26 12.47
C PHE A 134 -14.93 -3.10 11.11
N GLN A 135 -16.25 -3.08 11.12
CA GLN A 135 -17.11 -2.65 10.02
C GLN A 135 -17.76 -1.32 10.40
N SER A 136 -17.94 -0.44 9.44
CA SER A 136 -18.71 0.79 9.60
C SER A 136 -19.47 1.17 8.35
N ASP A 137 -20.48 2.00 8.52
CA ASP A 137 -21.19 2.68 7.47
C ASP A 137 -20.81 4.16 7.35
N LEU A 138 -21.46 4.87 6.43
CA LEU A 138 -21.24 6.30 6.21
C LEU A 138 -21.73 7.20 7.36
N GLU A 139 -22.53 6.66 8.27
CA GLU A 139 -23.03 7.33 9.48
C GLU A 139 -22.12 7.09 10.69
N ALA A 140 -21.01 6.37 10.51
CA ALA A 140 -20.08 5.99 11.55
C ALA A 140 -20.67 5.03 12.60
N ASN A 141 -21.66 4.22 12.24
CA ASN A 141 -22.12 3.14 13.11
C ASN A 141 -21.05 2.02 13.12
N ILE A 142 -20.40 1.80 14.27
CA ILE A 142 -19.29 0.83 14.39
C ILE A 142 -19.77 -0.54 14.85
N GLN A 143 -19.35 -1.57 14.12
CA GLN A 143 -19.52 -2.97 14.46
C GLN A 143 -18.14 -3.65 14.53
N ARG A 144 -17.93 -4.53 15.50
CA ARG A 144 -16.70 -5.28 15.69
C ARG A 144 -16.78 -6.64 15.00
N LEU A 145 -15.66 -7.10 14.44
CA LEU A 145 -15.52 -8.39 13.75
C LEU A 145 -14.57 -9.36 14.47
N THR A 146 -13.64 -8.86 15.29
CA THR A 146 -12.69 -9.69 16.07
C THR A 146 -12.71 -9.28 17.55
N TYR A 147 -12.52 -10.24 18.46
CA TYR A 147 -12.73 -10.04 19.91
C TYR A 147 -11.54 -10.53 20.77
N ASP A 148 -10.35 -10.56 20.20
CA ASP A 148 -9.22 -11.24 20.80
C ASP A 148 -8.28 -10.30 21.57
N CYS A 149 -7.60 -10.85 22.58
CA CYS A 149 -6.43 -10.21 23.20
C CYS A 149 -5.17 -10.42 22.34
N ALA A 150 -5.28 -10.17 21.03
CA ALA A 150 -4.28 -10.38 20.00
C ALA A 150 -4.55 -9.41 18.84
N ASP A 151 -3.53 -9.05 18.07
CA ASP A 151 -3.73 -8.21 16.89
C ASP A 151 -4.37 -9.00 15.74
N ALA A 152 -5.33 -8.39 15.07
CA ALA A 152 -5.94 -8.85 13.83
C ALA A 152 -5.57 -7.88 12.69
N LEU A 153 -4.71 -8.34 11.78
CA LEU A 153 -4.03 -7.52 10.78
C LEU A 153 -4.34 -8.01 9.35
N TYR A 154 -4.22 -7.10 8.37
CA TYR A 154 -4.41 -7.40 6.94
C TYR A 154 -5.73 -8.14 6.61
N PRO A 155 -6.89 -7.64 7.05
CA PRO A 155 -8.17 -8.32 6.83
C PRO A 155 -8.52 -8.40 5.34
N GLN A 156 -9.01 -9.56 4.92
CA GLN A 156 -9.54 -9.83 3.58
C GLN A 156 -10.92 -10.47 3.70
N LYS A 157 -11.95 -9.78 3.20
CA LYS A 157 -13.31 -10.30 3.10
C LYS A 157 -13.51 -10.99 1.76
N THR A 158 -13.98 -12.23 1.78
CA THR A 158 -14.47 -12.94 0.59
C THR A 158 -15.78 -13.62 0.93
N ASN A 159 -16.83 -13.39 0.14
CA ASN A 159 -18.17 -13.91 0.39
C ASN A 159 -18.61 -13.67 1.85
N TYR A 160 -18.81 -14.76 2.62
CA TYR A 160 -19.21 -14.78 4.03
C TYR A 160 -18.04 -15.07 4.97
N SER A 161 -16.81 -15.04 4.49
CA SER A 161 -15.60 -15.32 5.28
C SER A 161 -14.76 -14.06 5.47
N LEU A 162 -14.13 -13.96 6.64
CA LEU A 162 -13.10 -13.00 6.97
C LEU A 162 -11.80 -13.76 7.20
N PHE A 163 -10.76 -13.39 6.45
CA PHE A 163 -9.42 -13.90 6.61
C PHE A 163 -8.52 -12.79 7.17
N TYR A 164 -7.64 -13.12 8.10
CA TYR A 164 -6.70 -12.14 8.67
C TYR A 164 -5.46 -12.82 9.24
N ILE A 165 -4.41 -12.03 9.43
CA ILE A 165 -3.23 -12.43 10.19
C ILE A 165 -3.48 -12.10 11.65
N LYS A 166 -3.40 -13.11 12.52
CA LYS A 166 -3.42 -12.95 13.98
C LYS A 166 -1.99 -12.88 14.50
N ARG A 167 -1.66 -11.88 15.31
CA ARG A 167 -0.42 -11.82 16.10
C ARG A 167 -0.77 -11.92 17.58
N ASP A 168 -0.39 -13.02 18.21
CA ASP A 168 -0.68 -13.25 19.62
C ASP A 168 0.25 -12.45 20.56
N GLN A 169 0.04 -12.60 21.86
CA GLN A 169 0.84 -11.92 22.89
C GLN A 169 2.29 -12.40 22.96
N ASN A 170 2.58 -13.59 22.43
CA ASN A 170 3.92 -14.17 22.33
C ASN A 170 4.61 -13.81 21.00
N ASN A 171 4.02 -12.90 20.21
CA ASN A 171 4.43 -12.58 18.85
C ASN A 171 4.44 -13.79 17.88
N GLN A 172 3.62 -14.80 18.13
CA GLN A 172 3.33 -15.85 17.16
C GLN A 172 2.32 -15.33 16.15
N PHE A 173 2.55 -15.66 14.89
CA PHE A 173 1.69 -15.28 13.78
C PHE A 173 0.89 -16.49 13.28
N SER A 174 -0.39 -16.28 13.01
CA SER A 174 -1.28 -17.27 12.41
C SER A 174 -2.12 -16.64 11.32
N ILE A 175 -2.58 -17.44 10.36
CA ILE A 175 -3.62 -17.02 9.41
C ILE A 175 -4.91 -17.66 9.87
N ILE A 176 -5.92 -16.82 10.12
CA ILE A 176 -7.22 -17.23 10.63
C ILE A 176 -8.27 -16.98 9.56
N ARG A 177 -9.26 -17.88 9.49
CA ARG A 177 -10.51 -17.66 8.79
C ARG A 177 -11.66 -17.79 9.77
N THR A 178 -12.56 -16.82 9.74
CA THR A 178 -13.78 -16.79 10.55
C THR A 178 -14.98 -16.41 9.70
N LEU A 179 -16.18 -16.57 10.25
CA LEU A 179 -17.41 -16.12 9.59
C LEU A 179 -17.49 -14.59 9.63
N TRP A 180 -17.92 -13.98 8.53
CA TRP A 180 -18.26 -12.56 8.52
C TRP A 180 -19.51 -12.31 9.37
N ASN A 181 -19.31 -11.93 10.63
CA ASN A 181 -20.39 -11.69 11.59
C ASN A 181 -20.16 -10.38 12.35
N PRO A 182 -20.48 -9.22 11.76
CA PRO A 182 -20.33 -7.93 12.41
C PRO A 182 -21.32 -7.81 13.57
N VAL A 183 -20.81 -7.45 14.74
CA VAL A 183 -21.59 -7.37 15.97
C VAL A 183 -21.41 -5.98 16.60
N PRO A 184 -22.45 -5.32 17.15
CA PRO A 184 -22.31 -3.98 17.72
C PRO A 184 -21.23 -3.90 18.79
N ILE A 185 -20.43 -2.82 18.78
CA ILE A 185 -19.28 -2.66 19.69
C ILE A 185 -19.67 -2.73 21.18
N ASN A 186 -20.89 -2.27 21.51
CA ASN A 186 -21.43 -2.24 22.87
C ASN A 186 -22.14 -3.54 23.28
N SER A 187 -22.20 -4.53 22.40
CA SER A 187 -22.85 -5.80 22.73
C SER A 187 -21.99 -6.60 23.72
N LYS A 188 -22.65 -7.20 24.72
CA LYS A 188 -22.01 -8.09 25.70
C LYS A 188 -21.87 -9.53 25.18
N LEU A 189 -22.33 -9.80 23.96
CA LEU A 189 -22.32 -11.13 23.36
C LEU A 189 -20.94 -11.40 22.79
N ILE A 190 -20.11 -12.10 23.56
CA ILE A 190 -18.96 -12.81 23.00
C ILE A 190 -19.54 -14.05 22.33
N MET A 191 -19.87 -13.95 21.04
CA MET A 191 -20.17 -15.14 20.27
C MET A 191 -18.85 -15.88 20.03
N SER A 192 -18.69 -17.06 20.63
CA SER A 192 -17.60 -17.97 20.27
C SER A 192 -17.88 -18.52 18.87
N ILE A 193 -17.45 -17.80 17.85
CA ILE A 193 -17.41 -18.33 16.49
C ILE A 193 -16.17 -19.22 16.45
N GLU A 194 -16.33 -20.46 15.98
CA GLU A 194 -15.18 -21.34 15.78
C GLU A 194 -14.32 -20.76 14.64
N ASP A 195 -13.14 -20.30 15.00
CA ASP A 195 -12.13 -19.83 14.06
C ASP A 195 -11.40 -21.03 13.44
N GLU A 196 -11.31 -21.04 12.11
CA GLU A 196 -10.46 -21.98 11.36
C GLU A 196 -9.03 -21.43 11.32
N VAL A 197 -8.09 -22.12 11.97
CA VAL A 197 -6.66 -21.81 11.87
C VAL A 197 -6.10 -22.40 10.58
N ILE A 198 -5.70 -21.54 9.65
CA ILE A 198 -5.17 -21.93 8.34
C ILE A 198 -3.65 -22.17 8.42
N ILE A 199 -2.95 -21.29 9.13
CA ILE A 199 -1.52 -21.46 9.46
C ILE A 199 -1.39 -21.36 10.96
N GLU A 200 -0.83 -22.39 11.57
CA GLU A 200 -0.57 -22.45 13.01
C GLU A 200 0.66 -21.61 13.41
N GLY A 201 0.60 -21.06 14.63
CA GLY A 201 1.57 -20.13 15.24
C GLY A 201 3.02 -20.32 14.78
N THR A 202 3.51 -19.35 14.02
CA THR A 202 4.89 -19.28 13.54
C THR A 202 5.61 -18.06 14.12
N ASP A 203 6.90 -18.23 14.43
CA ASP A 203 7.79 -17.13 14.83
C ASP A 203 8.11 -16.15 13.67
N GLU A 204 7.89 -16.57 12.43
CA GLU A 204 8.17 -15.73 11.26
C GLU A 204 7.09 -14.65 11.11
N GLN A 205 7.51 -13.40 10.99
CA GLN A 205 6.58 -12.28 10.84
C GLN A 205 5.80 -12.39 9.53
N LEU A 206 4.47 -12.43 9.63
CA LEU A 206 3.58 -12.31 8.49
C LEU A 206 3.24 -10.83 8.26
N CYS A 207 3.58 -10.28 7.10
CA CYS A 207 3.49 -8.84 6.83
C CYS A 207 2.51 -8.46 5.72
N PHE A 208 1.83 -9.43 5.11
CA PHE A 208 0.80 -9.18 4.11
C PHE A 208 -0.06 -10.42 3.88
N LEU A 209 -1.35 -10.21 3.62
CA LEU A 209 -2.31 -11.23 3.23
C LEU A 209 -3.18 -10.72 2.09
N LYS A 210 -3.30 -11.51 1.03
CA LYS A 210 -4.23 -11.29 -0.07
C LYS A 210 -5.01 -12.56 -0.34
N ILE A 211 -6.32 -12.54 -0.13
CA ILE A 211 -7.20 -13.64 -0.51
C ILE A 211 -7.80 -13.34 -1.88
N ILE A 212 -7.78 -14.32 -2.78
CA ILE A 212 -8.39 -14.20 -4.11
C ILE A 212 -9.83 -14.72 -4.06
N ASP A 213 -10.02 -15.86 -3.40
CA ASP A 213 -11.32 -16.46 -3.12
C ASP A 213 -11.23 -17.32 -1.85
N ASP A 214 -12.35 -17.91 -1.42
CA ASP A 214 -12.44 -18.69 -0.18
C ASP A 214 -11.54 -19.95 -0.14
N GLN A 215 -10.86 -20.29 -1.25
CA GLN A 215 -10.00 -21.46 -1.37
C GLN A 215 -8.56 -21.10 -1.73
N LYS A 216 -8.23 -19.85 -2.06
CA LYS A 216 -6.86 -19.48 -2.43
C LYS A 216 -6.50 -18.03 -2.13
N GLY A 217 -5.21 -17.80 -1.85
CA GLY A 217 -4.63 -16.50 -1.60
C GLY A 217 -3.11 -16.56 -1.56
N PHE A 218 -2.48 -15.45 -1.18
CA PHE A 218 -1.05 -15.37 -0.94
C PHE A 218 -0.78 -14.60 0.34
N PHE A 219 0.35 -14.89 0.94
CA PHE A 219 0.85 -14.13 2.07
C PHE A 219 2.35 -13.93 1.95
N ILE A 220 2.88 -12.97 2.70
CA ILE A 220 4.30 -12.64 2.69
C ILE A 220 4.86 -12.84 4.08
N LYS A 221 5.97 -13.57 4.14
CA LYS A 221 6.82 -13.64 5.32
C LYS A 221 7.91 -12.57 5.21
N ALA A 222 8.08 -11.82 6.28
CA ALA A 222 9.18 -10.89 6.47
C ALA A 222 10.22 -11.53 7.40
N PRO A 223 11.51 -11.20 7.22
CA PRO A 223 12.52 -11.59 8.19
C PRO A 223 12.34 -10.73 9.45
N LEU A 224 12.88 -11.21 10.59
CA LEU A 224 12.92 -10.39 11.80
C LEU A 224 13.63 -9.05 11.53
N ALA A 225 13.11 -7.98 12.13
CA ALA A 225 13.59 -6.62 11.92
C ALA A 225 15.11 -6.53 12.07
N LYS A 226 15.78 -5.98 11.06
CA LYS A 226 17.22 -5.72 11.10
C LYS A 226 17.43 -4.33 11.69
N THR A 227 18.43 -4.17 12.54
CA THR A 227 18.73 -2.91 13.22
C THR A 227 19.44 -1.89 12.34
N ASP A 228 19.94 -2.29 11.17
CA ASP A 228 20.76 -1.45 10.29
C ASP A 228 19.97 -0.94 9.06
N ASN A 229 19.98 0.38 8.85
CA ASN A 229 19.37 1.06 7.70
C ASN A 229 20.01 0.69 6.36
N ASN A 230 21.27 0.24 6.37
CA ASN A 230 21.97 -0.23 5.16
C ASN A 230 21.65 -1.68 4.81
N SER A 231 20.87 -2.36 5.66
CA SER A 231 20.52 -3.75 5.43
C SER A 231 19.47 -3.89 4.33
N VAL A 232 19.46 -5.08 3.72
CA VAL A 232 18.44 -5.48 2.76
C VAL A 232 17.57 -6.54 3.41
N TYR A 233 16.26 -6.31 3.42
CA TYR A 233 15.25 -7.25 3.86
C TYR A 233 14.98 -8.28 2.77
N LEU A 234 14.91 -9.56 3.14
CA LEU A 234 14.57 -10.68 2.25
C LEU A 234 13.18 -11.18 2.62
N PHE A 235 12.22 -10.94 1.75
CA PHE A 235 10.84 -11.40 1.90
C PHE A 235 10.61 -12.66 1.10
N SER A 236 9.68 -13.50 1.57
CA SER A 236 9.25 -14.71 0.87
C SER A 236 7.75 -14.66 0.62
N CYS A 237 7.35 -14.82 -0.64
CA CYS A 237 5.95 -14.89 -1.03
C CYS A 237 5.50 -16.37 -1.08
N TYR A 238 4.34 -16.65 -0.48
CA TYR A 238 3.75 -17.98 -0.44
C TYR A 238 2.34 -17.98 -1.04
N HIS A 239 2.03 -19.00 -1.81
CA HIS A 239 0.68 -19.36 -2.20
C HIS A 239 0.04 -20.19 -1.10
N LEU A 240 -1.19 -19.84 -0.78
CA LEU A 240 -2.07 -20.52 0.16
C LEU A 240 -3.26 -21.05 -0.64
N PHE A 241 -3.51 -22.36 -0.60
CA PHE A 241 -4.64 -22.96 -1.31
C PHE A 241 -5.23 -24.16 -0.56
N CYS A 242 -6.53 -24.37 -0.70
CA CYS A 242 -7.24 -25.48 -0.09
C CYS A 242 -7.26 -26.68 -1.06
N SER A 243 -6.64 -27.78 -0.66
CA SER A 243 -6.64 -29.05 -1.39
C SER A 243 -7.19 -30.15 -0.48
N GLU A 244 -8.18 -30.92 -0.95
CA GLU A 244 -8.79 -32.00 -0.16
C GLU A 244 -9.29 -31.56 1.24
N LYS A 245 -9.84 -30.34 1.33
CA LYS A 245 -10.30 -29.70 2.59
C LYS A 245 -9.18 -29.40 3.59
N LYS A 246 -7.92 -29.37 3.15
CA LYS A 246 -6.78 -28.94 3.96
C LYS A 246 -6.09 -27.76 3.28
N TRP A 247 -5.73 -26.78 4.08
CA TRP A 247 -4.91 -25.68 3.60
C TRP A 247 -3.47 -26.16 3.42
N VAL A 248 -2.91 -25.82 2.26
CA VAL A 248 -1.53 -26.12 1.89
C VAL A 248 -0.85 -24.81 1.52
N THR A 249 0.43 -24.71 1.86
CA THR A 249 1.26 -23.56 1.49
C THR A 249 2.37 -24.00 0.54
N LYS A 250 2.66 -23.17 -0.46
CA LYS A 250 3.78 -23.36 -1.39
C LYS A 250 4.54 -22.04 -1.51
N LYS A 251 5.84 -22.04 -1.26
CA LYS A 251 6.70 -20.87 -1.54
C LYS A 251 6.74 -20.63 -3.05
N LEU A 252 6.54 -19.38 -3.47
CA LEU A 252 6.58 -18.98 -4.88
C LEU A 252 7.93 -18.39 -5.25
N PHE A 253 8.33 -17.32 -4.56
CA PHE A 253 9.57 -16.60 -4.84
C PHE A 253 10.04 -15.82 -3.61
N ASP A 254 11.30 -15.40 -3.66
CA ASP A 254 11.87 -14.43 -2.75
C ASP A 254 12.09 -13.09 -3.44
N PHE A 255 12.04 -12.00 -2.68
CA PHE A 255 12.35 -10.67 -3.17
C PHE A 255 12.94 -9.80 -2.06
N LYS A 256 13.73 -8.81 -2.46
CA LYS A 256 14.51 -7.96 -1.57
C LYS A 256 14.08 -6.52 -1.63
N ILE A 257 14.08 -5.86 -0.46
CA ILE A 257 13.87 -4.42 -0.34
C ILE A 257 14.91 -3.84 0.64
N PRO A 258 15.65 -2.79 0.26
CA PRO A 258 16.51 -2.06 1.18
C PRO A 258 15.73 -1.45 2.37
N ALA A 259 16.29 -1.56 3.57
CA ALA A 259 15.67 -1.08 4.80
C ALA A 259 15.36 0.41 4.77
N GLN A 260 16.19 1.22 4.12
CA GLN A 260 15.99 2.67 3.98
C GLN A 260 14.64 3.08 3.35
N TYR A 261 14.03 2.21 2.54
CA TYR A 261 12.74 2.50 1.90
C TYR A 261 11.53 2.09 2.74
N ILE A 262 11.73 1.24 3.76
CA ILE A 262 10.67 0.73 4.65
C ILE A 262 10.71 1.45 6.01
N THR A 263 11.92 1.70 6.51
CA THR A 263 12.22 2.27 7.84
C THR A 263 13.17 3.46 7.72
N GLY A 264 13.13 4.39 8.69
CA GLY A 264 14.00 5.57 8.70
C GLY A 264 13.36 6.82 8.07
N LEU A 265 14.19 7.82 7.75
CA LEU A 265 13.74 9.14 7.26
C LEU A 265 13.49 9.17 5.74
N GLN A 266 14.13 8.25 5.00
CA GLN A 266 14.00 8.14 3.53
C GLN A 266 12.90 7.15 3.11
N ARG A 267 12.12 6.64 4.06
CA ARG A 267 11.11 5.62 3.79
C ARG A 267 9.94 6.18 2.98
N LEU A 268 9.21 5.27 2.36
CA LEU A 268 7.86 5.57 1.87
C LEU A 268 6.91 5.85 3.03
N TYR A 269 5.99 6.78 2.82
CA TYR A 269 4.96 7.13 3.79
C TYR A 269 4.10 5.93 4.17
N GLU A 270 3.71 5.13 3.17
CA GLU A 270 2.94 3.88 3.34
C GLU A 270 3.83 2.65 3.61
N SER A 271 5.10 2.88 3.98
CA SER A 271 6.10 1.85 4.32
C SER A 271 6.22 0.77 3.23
N ILE A 272 5.90 -0.49 3.53
CA ILE A 272 6.03 -1.61 2.61
C ILE A 272 4.90 -1.67 1.57
N GLU A 273 3.74 -1.01 1.77
CA GLU A 273 2.57 -1.21 0.91
C GLU A 273 2.86 -1.04 -0.59
N PRO A 274 3.60 0.00 -1.03
CA PRO A 274 3.90 0.16 -2.45
C PRO A 274 4.86 -0.90 -3.00
N PHE A 275 5.57 -1.67 -2.18
CA PHE A 275 6.44 -2.74 -2.65
C PHE A 275 5.76 -4.12 -2.71
N LEU A 276 4.51 -4.21 -2.26
CA LEU A 276 3.81 -5.50 -2.20
C LEU A 276 3.57 -6.06 -3.61
N PRO A 277 3.75 -7.37 -3.83
CA PRO A 277 3.43 -8.02 -5.09
C PRO A 277 1.97 -7.81 -5.51
N ASN A 278 1.76 -7.58 -6.80
CA ASN A 278 0.46 -7.34 -7.39
C ASN A 278 -0.02 -8.56 -8.19
N TYR A 279 -1.11 -9.18 -7.76
CA TYR A 279 -1.72 -10.33 -8.42
C TYR A 279 -2.69 -9.90 -9.52
N THR A 280 -2.63 -10.58 -10.66
CA THR A 280 -3.60 -10.43 -11.76
C THR A 280 -4.50 -11.66 -11.86
N CYS A 281 -5.72 -11.48 -12.36
CA CYS A 281 -6.68 -12.57 -12.60
C CYS A 281 -6.18 -13.67 -13.56
N LYS A 282 -5.03 -13.48 -14.21
CA LYS A 282 -4.38 -14.45 -15.11
C LYS A 282 -3.35 -15.35 -14.41
N ASN A 283 -3.38 -15.46 -13.09
CA ASN A 283 -2.39 -16.23 -12.30
C ASN A 283 -0.94 -15.71 -12.45
N LEU A 284 -0.80 -14.42 -12.74
CA LEU A 284 0.51 -13.75 -12.79
C LEU A 284 0.64 -12.84 -11.57
N ILE A 285 1.82 -12.85 -10.96
CA ILE A 285 2.20 -11.95 -9.88
C ILE A 285 3.34 -11.07 -10.37
N TYR A 286 3.18 -9.76 -10.25
CA TYR A 286 4.24 -8.80 -10.56
C TYR A 286 4.83 -8.25 -9.27
N PHE A 287 6.15 -8.18 -9.21
CA PHE A 287 6.86 -7.72 -8.01
C PHE A 287 8.18 -7.09 -8.41
N VAL A 288 8.80 -6.38 -7.48
CA VAL A 288 10.13 -5.80 -7.67
C VAL A 288 11.14 -6.50 -6.76
N ASP A 289 12.33 -6.77 -7.29
CA ASP A 289 13.45 -7.33 -6.53
C ASP A 289 14.66 -6.40 -6.56
N TRP A 290 15.28 -6.17 -5.41
CA TRP A 290 16.47 -5.33 -5.33
C TRP A 290 17.73 -6.05 -5.83
N ASN A 291 18.36 -5.47 -6.83
CA ASN A 291 19.62 -5.94 -7.39
C ASN A 291 20.81 -5.22 -6.73
N ASN A 292 21.51 -5.95 -5.86
CA ASN A 292 22.66 -5.42 -5.12
C ASN A 292 23.81 -4.95 -6.03
N LYS A 293 23.94 -5.47 -7.26
CA LYS A 293 25.04 -5.11 -8.16
C LYS A 293 24.76 -3.79 -8.87
N SER A 294 23.56 -3.63 -9.44
CA SER A 294 23.14 -2.39 -10.11
C SER A 294 22.63 -1.33 -9.15
N GLN A 295 22.34 -1.69 -7.88
CA GLN A 295 21.70 -0.82 -6.89
C GLN A 295 20.35 -0.27 -7.39
N GLN A 296 19.58 -1.12 -8.08
CA GLN A 296 18.28 -0.80 -8.67
C GLN A 296 17.28 -1.92 -8.40
N PHE A 297 16.00 -1.63 -8.60
CA PHE A 297 14.95 -2.63 -8.56
C PHE A 297 14.68 -3.19 -9.96
N ASP A 298 14.57 -4.51 -10.05
CA ASP A 298 14.18 -5.23 -11.24
C ASP A 298 12.69 -5.60 -11.15
N LEU A 299 11.89 -5.17 -12.13
CA LEU A 299 10.50 -5.61 -12.26
C LEU A 299 10.47 -7.05 -12.78
N SER A 300 9.84 -7.92 -12.01
CA SER A 300 9.71 -9.34 -12.30
C SER A 300 8.25 -9.75 -12.42
N LYS A 301 7.99 -10.76 -13.25
CA LYS A 301 6.72 -11.46 -13.41
C LYS A 301 6.90 -12.91 -12.99
N PHE A 302 6.06 -13.39 -12.09
CA PHE A 302 5.96 -14.78 -11.71
C PHE A 302 4.69 -15.40 -12.29
N ASP A 303 4.82 -16.51 -13.00
CA ASP A 303 3.70 -17.32 -13.49
C ASP A 303 3.47 -18.49 -12.53
N ILE A 304 2.31 -18.51 -11.87
CA ILE A 304 1.97 -19.53 -10.87
C ILE A 304 1.80 -20.91 -11.49
N LEU A 305 1.31 -20.99 -12.73
CA LEU A 305 1.05 -22.25 -13.41
C LEU A 305 2.34 -22.87 -13.94
N GLN A 306 3.25 -22.03 -14.44
CA GLN A 306 4.55 -22.47 -14.98
C GLN A 306 5.64 -22.55 -13.90
N ASP A 307 5.39 -22.02 -12.71
CA ASP A 307 6.35 -21.96 -11.60
C ASP A 307 7.67 -21.28 -12.02
N SER A 308 7.56 -20.17 -12.76
CA SER A 308 8.69 -19.50 -13.37
C SER A 308 8.69 -17.99 -13.17
N THR A 309 9.88 -17.41 -13.06
CA THR A 309 10.10 -15.96 -12.93
C THR A 309 10.76 -15.42 -14.19
N GLU A 310 10.22 -14.33 -14.71
CA GLU A 310 10.78 -13.57 -15.82
C GLU A 310 11.10 -12.13 -15.37
N ILE A 311 12.33 -11.67 -15.59
CA ILE A 311 12.71 -10.27 -15.38
C ILE A 311 12.31 -9.44 -16.61
N ILE A 312 11.46 -8.44 -16.41
CA ILE A 312 10.90 -7.61 -17.48
C ILE A 312 11.86 -6.47 -17.85
N THR A 313 12.53 -5.86 -16.87
CA THR A 313 13.45 -4.72 -17.06
C THR A 313 14.55 -5.01 -18.08
N ASN A 314 15.14 -6.20 -18.01
CA ASN A 314 16.24 -6.62 -18.90
C ASN A 314 15.81 -6.80 -20.38
N LYS A 315 14.51 -6.96 -20.67
CA LYS A 315 14.03 -7.14 -22.07
C LYS A 315 13.79 -5.82 -22.80
N GLN A 316 13.82 -4.70 -22.09
CA GLN A 316 13.46 -3.38 -22.60
C GLN A 316 14.58 -2.36 -22.40
N GLU A 317 15.85 -2.79 -22.41
CA GLU A 317 17.06 -1.98 -22.22
C GLU A 317 17.13 -0.67 -23.05
N ASN A 318 16.37 -0.55 -24.14
CA ASN A 318 16.34 0.66 -24.96
C ASN A 318 15.41 1.79 -24.46
N LEU A 319 14.51 1.54 -23.51
CA LEU A 319 13.57 2.56 -22.98
C LEU A 319 14.04 3.22 -21.67
N TYR A 320 15.04 2.64 -20.99
CA TYR A 320 15.44 3.02 -19.62
C TYR A 320 16.69 3.90 -19.51
N ARG A 321 17.07 4.64 -20.56
CA ARG A 321 18.15 5.65 -20.48
C ARG A 321 17.72 6.91 -19.72
N CYS A 322 17.14 6.75 -18.53
CA CYS A 322 17.02 7.80 -17.54
C CYS A 322 17.86 7.36 -16.35
N GLU A 323 19.16 7.67 -16.39
CA GLU A 323 20.22 7.20 -15.47
C GLU A 323 19.96 7.52 -13.98
N SER A 324 18.88 8.23 -13.64
CA SER A 324 18.57 8.71 -12.29
C SER A 324 17.22 8.24 -11.73
N LYS A 325 16.56 7.22 -12.32
CA LYS A 325 15.23 6.76 -11.89
C LYS A 325 15.27 5.27 -11.52
N LYS A 326 14.92 4.93 -10.27
CA LYS A 326 14.70 3.53 -9.85
C LYS A 326 13.21 3.24 -9.86
N ILE A 327 12.79 2.16 -10.52
CA ILE A 327 11.37 1.78 -10.56
C ILE A 327 10.96 1.06 -9.28
N PHE A 328 9.73 1.23 -8.84
CA PHE A 328 9.14 0.41 -7.76
C PHE A 328 7.61 0.41 -7.90
N ALA A 329 6.88 -0.33 -7.07
CA ALA A 329 5.40 -0.30 -7.06
C ALA A 329 4.70 -0.59 -8.40
N PRO A 330 4.61 -1.87 -8.81
CA PRO A 330 3.81 -2.23 -9.98
C PRO A 330 2.32 -2.11 -9.67
N TYR A 331 1.66 -1.16 -10.34
CA TYR A 331 0.21 -1.07 -10.39
C TYR A 331 -0.30 -1.59 -11.72
N ILE A 332 -1.26 -2.50 -11.68
CA ILE A 332 -1.75 -3.18 -12.86
C ILE A 332 -3.18 -2.75 -13.13
N HIS A 333 -3.40 -2.19 -14.31
CA HIS A 333 -4.73 -1.90 -14.80
C HIS A 333 -4.92 -2.49 -16.20
N LYS A 334 -5.91 -3.38 -16.35
CA LYS A 334 -6.15 -4.12 -17.59
C LYS A 334 -4.87 -4.79 -18.10
N SER A 335 -4.38 -4.38 -19.27
CA SER A 335 -3.16 -4.86 -19.90
C SER A 335 -1.96 -3.95 -19.67
N LYS A 336 -2.07 -2.93 -18.83
CA LYS A 336 -0.99 -1.96 -18.57
C LYS A 336 -0.42 -2.14 -17.16
N ILE A 337 0.90 -2.02 -17.05
CA ILE A 337 1.62 -2.02 -15.78
C ILE A 337 2.23 -0.64 -15.61
N HIS A 338 1.78 0.12 -14.63
CA HIS A 338 2.33 1.41 -14.26
C HIS A 338 3.31 1.21 -13.10
N CYS A 339 4.54 1.71 -13.23
CA CYS A 339 5.52 1.65 -12.15
C CYS A 339 5.73 3.02 -11.49
N GLY A 340 5.85 3.01 -10.17
CA GLY A 340 6.39 4.12 -9.40
C GLY A 340 7.89 4.34 -9.64
N LEU A 341 8.36 5.51 -9.22
CA LEU A 341 9.69 6.05 -9.45
C LEU A 341 10.30 6.65 -8.19
N ILE A 342 11.51 6.22 -7.86
CA ILE A 342 12.39 6.84 -6.86
C ILE A 342 13.25 7.87 -7.59
N LEU A 343 13.18 9.13 -7.15
CA LEU A 343 13.85 10.26 -7.81
C LEU A 343 15.17 10.61 -7.11
N GLU A 344 16.30 10.30 -7.74
CA GLU A 344 17.62 10.59 -7.18
C GLU A 344 18.14 11.94 -7.70
N ASN A 345 18.21 12.97 -6.83
CA ASN A 345 18.63 14.37 -7.04
C ASN A 345 17.61 15.41 -7.52
N GLU A 346 17.47 16.51 -6.74
CA GLU A 346 16.66 17.70 -7.05
C GLU A 346 17.14 18.48 -8.29
N ARG A 347 18.43 18.41 -8.63
CA ARG A 347 19.05 19.28 -9.65
C ARG A 347 18.53 19.07 -11.08
N ASN A 348 17.99 17.90 -11.39
CA ASN A 348 17.42 17.63 -12.71
C ASN A 348 15.92 17.96 -12.78
N PHE A 349 15.25 18.17 -11.65
CA PHE A 349 13.81 18.41 -11.66
C PHE A 349 13.47 19.83 -12.16
N SER A 350 14.21 20.85 -11.73
CA SER A 350 14.00 22.22 -12.24
C SER A 350 14.30 22.36 -13.74
N GLN A 351 15.19 21.55 -14.31
CA GLN A 351 15.52 21.58 -15.75
C GLN A 351 14.58 20.75 -16.62
N LEU A 352 14.04 19.62 -16.11
CA LEU A 352 12.98 18.86 -16.79
C LEU A 352 11.67 19.66 -16.91
N PHE A 353 11.45 20.65 -16.03
CA PHE A 353 10.25 21.50 -15.99
C PHE A 353 10.46 22.92 -16.55
N GLN A 354 11.67 23.33 -16.96
CA GLN A 354 11.96 24.71 -17.41
C GLN A 354 11.88 24.96 -18.91
N LYS A 355 11.67 23.95 -19.76
CA LYS A 355 11.42 24.19 -21.20
C LYS A 355 9.91 24.20 -21.48
N LYS A 356 9.33 25.40 -21.39
CA LYS A 356 7.94 25.79 -21.71
C LYS A 356 6.86 25.11 -20.86
N PHE A 357 6.67 25.61 -19.65
CA PHE A 357 5.48 25.32 -18.85
C PHE A 357 4.87 26.61 -18.34
N THR A 358 3.83 27.09 -19.02
CA THR A 358 2.78 27.85 -18.36
C THR A 358 2.12 26.90 -17.36
N THR A 359 1.90 27.39 -16.14
CA THR A 359 1.19 26.73 -15.04
C THR A 359 0.17 25.68 -15.52
N GLU A 360 0.31 24.42 -15.07
CA GLU A 360 -0.65 23.28 -15.19
C GLU A 360 -0.26 22.03 -16.01
N ASN A 361 1.00 21.81 -16.41
CA ASN A 361 1.39 20.50 -16.99
C ASN A 361 2.51 19.83 -16.17
N VAL A 362 2.17 18.93 -15.26
CA VAL A 362 3.13 17.98 -14.66
C VAL A 362 3.09 16.71 -15.50
N MET A 363 4.10 16.51 -16.34
CA MET A 363 4.28 15.24 -17.06
C MET A 363 4.72 14.17 -16.06
N PHE A 364 3.79 13.31 -15.66
CA PHE A 364 4.09 12.08 -14.95
C PHE A 364 4.47 11.03 -16.00
N GLU A 365 5.76 10.79 -16.20
CA GLU A 365 6.20 9.57 -16.89
C GLU A 365 6.04 8.38 -15.94
N LEU A 366 4.84 7.80 -15.89
CA LEU A 366 4.70 6.43 -15.38
C LEU A 366 5.22 5.49 -16.46
N ILE A 367 6.24 4.70 -16.13
CA ILE A 367 6.70 3.64 -17.02
C ILE A 367 5.54 2.65 -17.16
N THR A 368 5.09 2.49 -18.42
CA THR A 368 3.95 1.66 -18.75
C THR A 368 4.41 0.47 -19.58
N PHE A 369 4.12 -0.75 -19.13
CA PHE A 369 4.37 -1.98 -19.88
C PHE A 369 3.06 -2.59 -20.37
N ASP A 370 3.04 -3.12 -21.58
CA ASP A 370 1.94 -3.96 -22.06
C ASP A 370 2.10 -5.41 -21.53
N GLN A 371 1.03 -5.96 -20.98
CA GLN A 371 0.87 -7.39 -20.72
C GLN A 371 0.77 -8.11 -22.07
N LYS A 372 1.90 -8.61 -22.58
CA LYS A 372 1.91 -9.54 -23.71
C LYS A 372 1.41 -10.92 -23.30
#